data_AF-A0A1V6CAY9-F1
#
_entry.id   AF-A0A1V6CAY9-F1
#
_cell.length_a   1.000
_cell.length_b   1.000
_cell.length_c   1.000
_cell.angle_alpha   90.00
_cell.angle_beta   90.00
_cell.angle_gamma   90.00
#
_symmetry.space_group_name_H-M   'P 1'
#
loop_
_entity.id
_entity.type
_entity.pdbx_description
1 polymer ?
#
loop_
_entity_poly.entity_id
_entity_poly.type
_entity_poly.pdbx_seq_one_letter_code
_entity_poly.pdbx_strand_id
1 'polypeptide(L)' 'MVCTIKAGETAPQTGYYACKKCGYKIMVQEGKPVPACPACSHDILVYESE' A
#
# COMPACT_ATOMS: atom_id res chain seq x y z
N MET A 1 -12.93 -4.95 -4.44
CA MET A 1 -13.12 -4.67 -2.99
C MET A 1 -11.88 -3.92 -2.53
N VAL A 2 -11.99 -2.69 -2.03
CA VAL A 2 -10.80 -1.86 -1.70
C VAL A 2 -10.30 -2.21 -0.30
N CYS A 3 -9.09 -2.79 -0.20
CA CYS A 3 -8.47 -3.09 1.08
C CYS A 3 -7.47 -1.98 1.44
N THR A 4 -7.73 -1.26 2.54
CA THR A 4 -6.76 -0.32 3.10
C THR A 4 -5.79 -1.06 4.01
N ILE A 5 -4.50 -0.83 3.83
CA ILE A 5 -3.41 -1.40 4.61
C ILE A 5 -2.54 -0.26 5.18
N LYS A 6 -2.03 -0.44 6.39
CA LYS A 6 -1.08 0.51 6.99
C LYS A 6 0.36 0.16 6.68
N ALA A 7 1.22 1.17 6.67
CA ALA A 7 2.64 1.01 6.54
C ALA A 7 3.18 0.24 7.75
N GLY A 8 3.98 -0.79 7.47
CA GLY A 8 4.45 -1.76 8.44
C GLY A 8 3.57 -3.01 8.54
N GLU A 9 2.34 -3.00 8.02
CA GLU A 9 1.54 -4.23 7.93
C GLU A 9 2.01 -5.12 6.79
N THR A 10 1.82 -6.42 6.96
CA THR A 10 2.17 -7.42 5.95
C THR A 10 1.20 -7.33 4.78
N ALA A 11 1.74 -7.11 3.58
CA ALA A 11 0.96 -7.13 2.35
C ALA A 11 0.31 -8.51 2.16
N PRO A 12 -1.03 -8.61 2.05
CA PRO A 12 -1.72 -9.88 1.88
C PRO A 12 -1.47 -10.52 0.51
N GLN A 13 -1.10 -9.71 -0.47
CA GLN A 13 -0.79 -10.15 -1.82
C GLN A 13 0.16 -9.18 -2.54
N THR A 14 0.84 -9.69 -3.57
CA THR A 14 1.74 -8.90 -4.39
C THR A 14 0.94 -8.01 -5.33
N GLY A 15 1.19 -6.70 -5.31
CA GLY A 15 0.54 -5.80 -6.25
C GLY A 15 0.84 -4.33 -6.00
N TYR A 16 0.04 -3.46 -6.63
CA TYR A 16 0.21 -2.02 -6.52
C TYR A 16 -0.70 -1.45 -5.44
N TYR A 17 -0.08 -0.75 -4.50
CA TYR A 17 -0.74 -0.09 -3.39
C TYR A 17 -0.69 1.42 -3.62
N ALA A 18 -1.86 2.04 -3.77
CA ALA A 18 -2.01 3.47 -3.96
C ALA A 18 -2.12 4.19 -2.63
N CYS A 19 -1.35 5.26 -2.42
CA CYS A 19 -1.45 6.05 -1.20
C CYS A 19 -2.79 6.78 -1.14
N LYS A 20 -3.53 6.64 -0.03
CA LYS A 20 -4.83 7.29 0.13
C LYS A 20 -4.74 8.83 0.10
N LYS A 21 -3.59 9.40 0.45
CA LYS A 21 -3.40 10.85 0.56
C LYS A 21 -2.95 11.52 -0.73
N CYS A 22 -1.98 10.93 -1.45
CA CYS A 22 -1.38 11.54 -2.64
C CYS A 22 -1.61 10.74 -3.93
N GLY A 23 -2.19 9.54 -3.84
CA GLY A 23 -2.40 8.66 -5.00
C GLY A 23 -1.13 7.96 -5.51
N TYR A 24 0.02 8.14 -4.85
CA TYR A 24 1.27 7.50 -5.27
C TYR A 24 1.16 5.98 -5.18
N LYS A 25 1.45 5.29 -6.29
CA LYS A 25 1.39 3.82 -6.38
C LYS A 25 2.76 3.22 -6.10
N ILE A 26 2.80 2.28 -5.17
CA ILE A 26 4.01 1.52 -4.82
C ILE A 26 3.73 0.04 -5.01
N MET A 27 4.66 -0.66 -5.67
CA MET A 27 4.61 -2.10 -5.79
C MET A 27 5.11 -2.74 -4.50
N VAL A 28 4.30 -3.58 -3.88
CA VAL A 28 4.65 -4.32 -2.67
C VAL A 28 4.45 -5.81 -2.95
N GLN A 29 5.36 -6.63 -2.43
CA GLN A 29 5.30 -8.08 -2.53
C GLN A 29 4.52 -8.68 -1.36
N GLU A 30 3.80 -9.75 -1.63
CA GLU A 30 3.12 -10.57 -0.62
C GLU A 30 4.07 -10.98 0.49
N GLY A 31 3.58 -10.94 1.74
CA GLY A 31 4.37 -11.35 2.90
C GLY A 31 5.45 -10.35 3.32
N LYS A 32 5.67 -9.26 2.56
CA LYS A 32 6.56 -8.17 2.94
C LYS A 32 5.78 -7.06 3.67
N PRO A 33 6.41 -6.35 4.61
CA PRO A 33 5.82 -5.17 5.22
C PRO A 33 5.65 -4.07 4.15
N VAL A 34 4.46 -3.48 4.12
CA VAL A 34 4.14 -2.36 3.24
C VAL A 34 4.94 -1.13 3.71
N PRO A 35 5.81 -0.54 2.88
CA PRO A 35 6.52 0.67 3.26
C PRO A 35 5.57 1.89 3.27
N ALA A 36 5.90 2.91 4.06
CA ALA A 36 5.18 4.18 4.02
C ALA A 36 5.31 4.85 2.65
N CYS A 37 4.35 5.72 2.32
CA CYS A 37 4.38 6.42 1.05
C CYS A 37 5.62 7.32 0.95
N PRO A 38 6.51 7.12 -0.04
CA PRO A 38 7.73 7.92 -0.19
C PRO A 38 7.47 9.37 -0.61
N ALA A 39 6.29 9.67 -1.17
CA ALA A 39 5.94 11.00 -1.67
C ALA A 39 5.41 11.93 -0.58
N CYS A 40 4.64 11.42 0.38
CA CYS A 40 3.96 12.26 1.38
C CYS A 40 4.07 11.74 2.82
N SER A 41 4.92 10.72 3.04
CA SER A 41 5.15 10.05 4.33
C SER A 41 3.87 9.54 5.01
N HIS A 42 2.82 9.28 4.21
CA HIS A 42 1.57 8.75 4.73
C HIS A 42 1.65 7.24 4.89
N ASP A 43 1.14 6.74 6.01
CA ASP A 43 1.15 5.33 6.35
C ASP A 43 -0.03 4.55 5.76
N ILE A 44 -1.09 5.20 5.25
CA ILE A 44 -2.26 4.48 4.74
C ILE A 44 -2.18 4.30 3.23
N LEU A 45 -2.20 3.04 2.80
CA LEU A 45 -2.15 2.59 1.43
C LEU A 45 -3.40 1.78 1.08
N VAL A 46 -3.78 1.80 -0.18
CA VAL A 46 -5.01 1.22 -0.71
C VAL A 46 -4.61 0.23 -1.77
N TYR A 47 -5.02 -1.01 -1.59
CA TYR A 47 -4.90 -2.04 -2.60
C TYR A 47 -6.19 -2.15 -3.41
N GLU A 48 -6.08 -2.00 -4.72
CA GLU A 48 -7.12 -2.35 -5.68
C GLU A 48 -6.78 -3.73 -6.25
N SER A 49 -7.49 -4.75 -5.77
CA SER A 49 -7.68 -5.99 -6.54
C SER A 49 -8.86 -5.74 -7.47
N GLU A 50 -8.58 -5.70 -8.77
CA GLU A 50 -9.60 -5.86 -9.82
C GLU A 50 -10.22 -7.26 -9.79
#